data_AF-K1SUH5-F1
#
_entry.id   AF-K1SUH5-F1
#
_cell.length_a   1.000
_cell.length_b   1.000
_cell.length_c   1.000
_cell.angle_alpha   90.00
_cell.angle_beta   90.00
_cell.angle_gamma   90.00
#
_symmetry.space_group_name_H-M   'P 1'
#
loop_
_entity.id
_entity.type
_entity.pdbx_description
1 polymer ?
#
loop_
_entity_poly.entity_id
_entity_poly.type
_entity_poly.pdbx_seq_one_letter_code
_entity_poly.pdbx_strand_id
1 'polypeptide(L)'
;MSTKPYKGFEPKWMLQRAPENSYRSIFRWGDPDFFKYPKESLYKYVKKRCNLKDEEFMQYNDDLGLDPVNLGEEHAPKIDKKHVKAIAAIVGEKNVSQSDYDRLAVSYGQTMYDLLRMRHRRFDSLPDL
;
A
#
# COMPACT_ATOMS: atom_id res chain seq x y z
N MET A 1 11.15 17.59 -11.79
CA MET A 1 12.51 17.62 -11.20
C MET A 1 13.39 16.65 -11.95
N SER A 2 14.48 17.11 -12.58
CA SER A 2 15.39 16.22 -13.32
C SER A 2 16.41 15.59 -12.35
N THR A 3 16.40 14.26 -12.22
CA THR A 3 17.51 13.50 -11.64
C THR A 3 18.57 13.30 -12.72
N LYS A 4 19.85 13.44 -12.37
CA LYS A 4 20.93 13.02 -13.28
C LYS A 4 20.80 11.51 -13.48
N PRO A 5 20.95 10.99 -14.71
CA PRO A 5 20.96 9.54 -14.95
C PRO A 5 22.03 8.84 -14.09
N TYR A 6 21.73 7.62 -13.65
CA TYR A 6 22.71 6.77 -13.00
C TYR A 6 23.86 6.44 -13.97
N LYS A 7 25.09 6.45 -13.47
CA LYS A 7 26.28 6.04 -14.25
C LYS A 7 26.67 4.58 -14.02
N GLY A 8 26.35 4.05 -12.84
CA GLY A 8 26.57 2.65 -12.47
C GLY A 8 25.26 1.86 -12.40
N PHE A 9 25.24 0.84 -11.55
CA PHE A 9 24.04 0.07 -11.27
C PHE A 9 22.89 0.96 -10.76
N GLU A 10 21.73 0.84 -11.41
CA GLU A 10 20.47 1.48 -11.02
C GLU A 10 19.47 0.39 -10.60
N PRO A 11 18.95 0.43 -9.36
CA PRO A 11 17.88 -0.47 -8.96
C PRO A 11 16.66 -0.33 -9.88
N LYS A 12 15.92 -1.43 -10.06
CA LYS A 12 14.66 -1.41 -10.80
C LYS A 12 13.60 -0.67 -9.98
N TRP A 13 13.54 0.66 -10.09
CA TRP A 13 12.56 1.47 -9.37
C TRP A 13 11.14 1.23 -9.90
N MET A 14 10.15 1.26 -9.01
CA MET A 14 8.73 1.18 -9.36
C MET A 14 8.26 2.58 -9.77
N LEU A 15 8.00 2.75 -11.06
CA LEU A 15 7.60 4.02 -11.69
C LEU A 15 6.20 3.94 -12.32
N GLN A 16 5.38 3.03 -11.81
CA GLN A 16 4.02 2.79 -12.30
C GLN A 16 3.01 3.22 -11.25
N ARG A 17 1.92 3.85 -11.70
CA ARG A 17 0.79 4.16 -10.83
C ARG A 17 0.30 2.87 -10.18
N ALA A 18 0.00 2.92 -8.89
CA ALA A 18 -0.64 1.80 -8.22
C ALA A 18 -1.98 1.50 -8.93
N PRO A 19 -2.27 0.24 -9.28
CA PRO A 19 -3.59 -0.11 -9.80
C PRO A 19 -4.68 0.36 -8.83
N GLU A 20 -5.80 0.82 -9.38
CA GLU A 20 -6.95 1.18 -8.56
C GLU A 20 -7.43 -0.05 -7.78
N ASN A 21 -7.93 0.17 -6.56
CA ASN A 21 -8.37 -0.87 -5.64
C ASN A 21 -7.30 -1.89 -5.21
N SER A 22 -6.01 -1.59 -5.40
CA SER A 22 -4.92 -2.47 -4.98
C SER A 22 -4.47 -2.21 -3.54
N TYR A 23 -3.79 -3.16 -2.93
CA TYR A 23 -3.13 -2.93 -1.63
C TYR A 23 -2.19 -1.72 -1.69
N ARG A 24 -1.43 -1.59 -2.79
CA ARG A 24 -0.48 -0.51 -3.00
C ARG A 24 -1.15 0.85 -3.05
N SER A 25 -2.37 0.97 -3.58
CA SER A 25 -3.06 2.27 -3.61
C SER A 25 -3.44 2.78 -2.22
N ILE A 26 -3.57 1.89 -1.22
CA ILE A 26 -3.83 2.26 0.19
C ILE A 26 -2.56 2.81 0.87
N PHE A 27 -1.42 2.15 0.69
CA PHE A 27 -0.17 2.57 1.35
C PHE A 27 0.77 3.41 0.47
N ARG A 28 0.32 3.85 -0.70
CA ARG A 28 1.05 4.81 -1.54
C ARG A 28 0.83 6.23 -0.97
N TRP A 29 1.93 6.90 -0.64
CA TRP A 29 1.88 8.27 -0.07
C TRP A 29 1.84 9.40 -1.11
N GLY A 30 0.89 10.31 -1.02
CA GLY A 30 0.84 11.51 -1.85
C GLY A 30 0.41 11.23 -3.29
N ASP A 31 0.89 12.03 -4.24
CA ASP A 31 0.47 11.98 -5.64
C ASP A 31 0.74 10.60 -6.28
N PRO A 32 -0.30 9.87 -6.75
CA PRO A 32 -0.16 8.55 -7.35
C PRO A 32 0.68 8.53 -8.64
N ASP A 33 0.79 9.66 -9.35
CA ASP A 33 1.53 9.78 -10.62
C ASP A 33 2.94 10.37 -10.42
N PHE A 34 3.26 10.81 -9.20
CA PHE A 34 4.57 11.37 -8.89
C PHE A 34 5.51 10.31 -8.32
N PHE A 35 6.62 10.01 -9.02
CA PHE A 35 7.62 9.04 -8.58
C PHE A 35 8.94 9.73 -8.24
N LYS A 36 9.38 9.57 -6.98
CA LYS A 36 10.68 10.02 -6.52
C LYS A 36 11.46 8.84 -5.97
N TYR A 37 12.56 8.52 -6.63
CA TYR A 37 13.50 7.48 -6.20
C TYR A 37 14.84 8.10 -5.78
N PRO A 38 15.66 7.38 -4.99
CA PRO A 38 17.00 7.84 -4.62
C PRO A 38 17.84 8.20 -5.84
N LYS A 39 18.58 9.31 -5.76
CA LYS A 39 19.66 9.59 -6.74
C LYS A 39 20.83 8.63 -6.48
N GLU A 40 21.68 8.43 -7.49
CA GLU A 40 22.83 7.51 -7.39
C GLU A 40 23.72 7.76 -6.16
N SER A 41 23.93 9.02 -5.76
CA SER A 41 24.69 9.35 -4.55
C SER A 41 24.02 8.86 -3.26
N LEU A 42 22.70 9.00 -3.14
CA LEU A 42 21.94 8.52 -1.98
C LEU A 42 21.88 6.99 -1.97
N TYR A 43 21.69 6.36 -3.14
CA TYR A 43 21.78 4.91 -3.28
C TYR A 43 23.12 4.37 -2.78
N LYS A 44 24.23 4.92 -3.27
CA LYS A 44 25.59 4.52 -2.83
C LYS A 44 25.81 4.75 -1.33
N TYR A 45 25.28 5.84 -0.78
CA TYR A 45 25.37 6.13 0.65
C TYR A 45 24.65 5.08 1.49
N VAL A 46 23.38 4.79 1.18
CA VAL A 46 22.58 3.78 1.91
C VAL A 46 23.22 2.40 1.79
N LYS A 47 23.61 2.00 0.56
CA LYS A 47 24.31 0.74 0.30
C LYS A 47 25.55 0.59 1.19
N LYS A 48 26.41 1.61 1.22
CA LYS A 48 27.61 1.62 2.08
C LYS A 48 27.27 1.59 3.57
N ARG A 49 26.27 2.36 4.02
CA ARG A 49 25.93 2.49 5.44
C ARG A 49 25.35 1.20 6.02
N CYS A 50 24.62 0.45 5.21
CA CYS A 50 23.98 -0.81 5.56
C CYS A 50 24.79 -2.06 5.15
N ASN A 51 26.00 -1.88 4.59
CA ASN A 51 26.85 -2.97 4.10
C ASN A 51 26.16 -3.88 3.07
N LEU A 52 25.38 -3.27 2.18
CA LEU A 52 24.65 -3.98 1.12
C LEU A 52 25.47 -4.01 -0.17
N LYS A 53 25.11 -4.89 -1.10
CA LYS A 53 25.67 -5.02 -2.44
C LYS A 53 24.62 -4.79 -3.52
N ASP A 54 25.04 -4.58 -4.76
CA ASP A 54 24.10 -4.29 -5.87
C ASP A 54 23.17 -5.48 -6.14
N GLU A 55 23.62 -6.71 -5.87
CA GLU A 55 22.85 -7.95 -6.03
C GLU A 55 21.57 -7.95 -5.18
N GLU A 56 21.59 -7.32 -4.00
CA GLU A 56 20.45 -7.24 -3.08
C GLU A 56 19.33 -6.31 -3.58
N PHE A 57 19.59 -5.54 -4.65
CA PHE A 57 18.66 -4.61 -5.28
C PHE A 57 18.26 -5.02 -6.70
N MET A 58 18.70 -6.19 -7.19
CA MET A 58 18.37 -6.67 -8.53
C MET A 58 16.88 -7.02 -8.68
N GLN A 59 16.23 -7.40 -7.58
CA GLN A 59 14.83 -7.78 -7.54
C GLN A 59 14.13 -7.18 -6.30
N TYR A 60 12.80 -7.18 -6.34
CA TYR A 60 12.00 -6.82 -5.18
C TYR A 60 11.96 -8.00 -4.21
N ASN A 61 12.36 -7.78 -2.96
CA ASN A 61 12.42 -8.82 -1.93
C ASN A 61 11.08 -9.05 -1.22
N ASP A 62 10.04 -8.29 -1.57
CA ASP A 62 8.75 -8.30 -0.88
C ASP A 62 7.63 -7.85 -1.83
N ASP A 63 6.39 -8.23 -1.53
CA ASP A 63 5.21 -8.01 -2.37
C ASP A 63 5.00 -6.51 -2.63
N LEU A 64 4.84 -6.11 -3.89
CA LEU A 64 4.59 -4.72 -4.24
C LEU A 64 3.17 -4.25 -3.93
N GLY A 65 2.25 -5.18 -3.63
CA GLY A 65 0.85 -4.92 -3.32
C GLY A 65 0.03 -4.55 -4.54
N LEU A 66 0.41 -5.01 -5.73
CA LEU A 66 -0.24 -4.60 -6.98
C LEU A 66 -1.58 -5.31 -7.24
N ASP A 67 -1.84 -6.41 -6.52
CA ASP A 67 -3.09 -7.13 -6.61
C ASP A 67 -4.26 -6.33 -6.02
N PRO A 68 -5.50 -6.53 -6.52
CA PRO A 68 -6.69 -5.96 -5.91
C PRO A 68 -6.86 -6.45 -4.47
N VAL A 69 -7.41 -5.59 -3.62
CA VAL A 69 -7.72 -5.95 -2.23
C VAL A 69 -8.78 -7.05 -2.20
N ASN A 70 -8.47 -8.11 -1.46
CA ASN A 70 -9.36 -9.24 -1.21
C ASN A 70 -9.04 -9.76 0.19
N LEU A 71 -9.97 -9.54 1.12
CA LEU A 71 -9.83 -9.91 2.52
C LEU A 71 -10.33 -11.33 2.79
N GLY A 72 -10.99 -11.98 1.84
CA GLY A 72 -11.52 -13.32 2.03
C GLY A 72 -12.73 -13.39 2.98
N GLU A 73 -13.39 -14.55 3.02
CA GLU A 73 -14.60 -14.77 3.82
C GLU A 73 -14.32 -14.71 5.32
N GLU A 74 -13.09 -15.04 5.75
CA GLU A 74 -12.65 -14.99 7.14
C GLU A 74 -12.72 -13.58 7.74
N HIS A 75 -12.64 -12.56 6.87
CA HIS A 75 -12.64 -11.15 7.23
C HIS A 75 -13.94 -10.45 6.80
N ALA A 76 -14.99 -11.21 6.45
CA ALA A 76 -16.30 -10.66 6.12
C ALA A 76 -16.86 -9.80 7.28
N PRO A 77 -17.55 -8.69 6.96
CA PRO A 77 -18.18 -7.85 7.98
C PRO A 77 -19.15 -8.64 8.86
N LYS A 78 -19.09 -8.39 10.17
CA LYS A 78 -19.93 -9.10 11.17
C LYS A 78 -21.13 -8.29 11.64
N ILE A 79 -21.22 -7.01 11.27
CA ILE A 79 -22.35 -6.14 11.58
C ILE A 79 -23.67 -6.68 11.00
N ASP A 80 -24.73 -6.68 11.83
CA ASP A 80 -26.06 -7.08 11.39
C ASP A 80 -26.62 -6.10 10.34
N LYS A 81 -27.24 -6.63 9.29
CA LYS A 81 -27.85 -5.87 8.19
C LYS A 81 -28.84 -4.81 8.67
N LYS A 82 -29.51 -5.02 9.82
CA LYS A 82 -30.41 -4.00 10.39
C LYS A 82 -29.66 -2.73 10.79
N HIS A 83 -28.43 -2.85 11.30
CA HIS A 83 -27.61 -1.71 11.72
C HIS A 83 -27.02 -1.00 10.50
N VAL A 84 -26.59 -1.75 9.49
CA VAL A 84 -26.17 -1.18 8.19
C VAL A 84 -27.29 -0.32 7.60
N LYS A 85 -28.53 -0.85 7.56
CA LYS A 85 -29.70 -0.11 7.05
C LYS A 85 -30.01 1.13 7.89
N ALA A 86 -29.94 1.03 9.21
CA ALA A 86 -30.19 2.16 10.10
C ALA A 86 -29.15 3.28 9.90
N ILE A 87 -27.87 2.92 9.78
CA ILE A 87 -26.80 3.88 9.52
C ILE A 87 -26.97 4.50 8.13
N ALA A 88 -27.22 3.70 7.10
CA ALA A 88 -27.47 4.17 5.74
C ALA A 88 -28.69 5.11 5.66
N ALA A 89 -29.73 4.91 6.47
CA ALA A 89 -30.87 5.84 6.54
C ALA A 89 -30.50 7.20 7.16
N ILE A 90 -29.48 7.24 8.03
CA ILE A 90 -29.01 8.48 8.67
C ILE A 90 -28.04 9.23 7.75
N VAL A 91 -27.04 8.53 7.21
CA VAL A 91 -25.95 9.17 6.45
C VAL A 91 -26.16 9.12 4.93
N GLY A 92 -27.12 8.33 4.44
CA GLY A 92 -27.37 8.06 3.02
C GLY A 92 -26.56 6.87 2.49
N GLU A 93 -27.15 6.08 1.58
CA GLU A 93 -26.54 4.84 1.06
C GLU A 93 -25.16 5.05 0.41
N LYS A 94 -24.96 6.20 -0.25
CA LYS A 94 -23.68 6.56 -0.89
C LYS A 94 -22.52 6.79 0.09
N ASN A 95 -22.82 6.96 1.38
CA ASN A 95 -21.84 7.25 2.42
C ASN A 95 -21.56 6.03 3.31
N VAL A 96 -21.94 4.84 2.86
CA VAL A 96 -21.76 3.58 3.56
C VAL A 96 -21.08 2.59 2.61
N SER A 97 -20.06 1.88 3.08
CA SER A 97 -19.39 0.85 2.29
C SER A 97 -19.05 -0.37 3.13
N GLN A 98 -19.23 -1.56 2.54
CA GLN A 98 -18.72 -2.80 3.11
C GLN A 98 -17.69 -3.45 2.18
N SER A 99 -17.14 -2.69 1.24
CA SER A 99 -16.12 -3.19 0.32
C SER A 99 -14.83 -3.49 1.06
N ASP A 100 -14.14 -4.55 0.64
CA ASP A 100 -12.84 -4.92 1.21
C ASP A 100 -11.82 -3.79 1.13
N TYR A 101 -11.83 -3.06 0.01
CA TYR A 101 -10.94 -1.92 -0.21
C TYR A 101 -11.19 -0.80 0.79
N ASP A 102 -12.43 -0.32 0.91
CA ASP A 102 -12.75 0.83 1.77
C ASP A 102 -12.50 0.50 3.24
N ARG A 103 -12.86 -0.73 3.65
CA ARG A 103 -12.60 -1.22 5.00
C ARG A 103 -11.10 -1.25 5.30
N LEU A 104 -10.29 -1.81 4.41
CA LEU A 104 -8.84 -1.88 4.62
C LEU A 104 -8.20 -0.48 4.58
N ALA A 105 -8.67 0.40 3.70
CA ALA A 105 -8.12 1.75 3.50
C ALA A 105 -8.17 2.62 4.76
N VAL A 106 -9.10 2.33 5.67
CA VAL A 106 -9.27 3.07 6.94
C VAL A 106 -8.88 2.25 8.17
N SER A 107 -8.33 1.04 7.99
CA SER A 107 -8.00 0.13 9.10
C SER A 107 -6.66 0.42 9.76
N TYR A 108 -5.68 0.87 8.98
CA TYR A 108 -4.29 1.02 9.44
C TYR A 108 -3.76 2.41 9.17
N GLY A 109 -2.83 2.82 10.03
CA GLY A 109 -2.05 4.02 9.81
C GLY A 109 -1.01 3.83 8.70
N GLN A 110 0.01 4.68 8.73
CA GLN A 110 1.08 4.66 7.74
C GLN A 110 2.46 4.44 8.41
N THR A 111 2.48 3.78 9.56
CA THR A 111 3.76 3.37 10.16
C THR A 111 4.40 2.27 9.31
N MET A 112 5.72 2.11 9.39
CA MET A 112 6.40 1.05 8.63
C MET A 112 5.81 -0.34 8.93
N TYR A 113 5.40 -0.57 10.18
CA TYR A 113 4.76 -1.81 10.58
C TYR A 113 3.42 -2.02 9.85
N ASP A 114 2.56 -1.00 9.81
CA ASP A 114 1.28 -1.01 9.09
C ASP A 114 1.46 -1.33 7.60
N LEU A 115 2.47 -0.73 6.97
CA LEU A 115 2.74 -0.97 5.56
C LEU A 115 3.21 -2.40 5.32
N LEU A 116 4.11 -2.92 6.14
CA LEU A 116 4.63 -4.28 6.01
C LEU A 116 3.54 -5.34 6.27
N ARG A 117 2.70 -5.16 7.28
CA ARG A 117 1.60 -6.11 7.54
C ARG A 117 0.60 -6.16 6.39
N MET A 118 0.29 -5.01 5.76
CA MET A 118 -0.60 -4.97 4.59
C MET A 118 0.03 -5.68 3.39
N ARG A 119 1.33 -5.47 3.14
CA ARG A 119 2.08 -6.18 2.09
C ARG A 119 2.12 -7.69 2.32
N HIS A 120 2.14 -8.12 3.57
CA HIS A 120 2.08 -9.53 3.96
C HIS A 120 0.66 -10.06 4.19
N ARG A 121 -0.38 -9.29 3.87
CA ARG A 121 -1.80 -9.66 4.03
C ARG A 121 -2.18 -10.14 5.43
N ARG A 122 -1.68 -9.43 6.45
CA ARG A 122 -1.94 -9.71 7.87
C ARG A 122 -2.90 -8.67 8.44
N PHE A 123 -4.13 -9.09 8.74
CA PHE A 123 -5.18 -8.21 9.24
C PHE A 123 -5.75 -8.72 10.58
N ASP A 124 -5.78 -7.86 11.61
CA ASP A 124 -6.29 -8.24 12.94
C ASP A 124 -7.63 -7.57 13.25
N SER A 125 -7.78 -6.30 12.88
CA SER A 125 -8.94 -5.48 13.24
C SER A 125 -9.35 -4.66 12.03
N LEU A 126 -10.42 -5.09 11.37
CA LEU A 126 -11.02 -4.42 10.22
C LEU A 126 -12.37 -3.85 10.66
N PRO A 127 -12.73 -2.63 10.24
CA PRO A 127 -14.07 -2.09 10.46
C PRO A 127 -15.09 -2.95 9.70
N ASP A 128 -16.34 -2.93 10.14
CA ASP A 128 -17.42 -3.66 9.46
C ASP A 128 -18.18 -2.79 8.42
N LEU A 129 -18.04 -1.46 8.51
CA LEU A 129 -18.78 -0.46 7.75
C LEU A 129 -18.00 0.84 7.61
#